data_AF-A0A7J4PJS1-F1
#
_entry.id   AF-A0A7J4PJS1-F1
#
_cell.length_a   1.000
_cell.length_b   1.000
_cell.length_c   1.000
_cell.angle_alpha   90.00
_cell.angle_beta   90.00
_cell.angle_gamma   90.00
#
_symmetry.space_group_name_H-M   'P 1'
#
loop_
_entity.id
_entity.type
_entity.pdbx_description
1 polymer ?
#
loop_
_entity_poly.entity_id
_entity_poly.type
_entity_poly.pdbx_seq_one_letter_code
_entity_poly.pdbx_strand_id
1 'polypeptide(L)'
;MENNLSFTVCFLFMVCPECGEKEIVYYSKKLDGPTRCCPKCNQVCVLSKELSLEIYEKTSEYFRGMFFNYLDNFDKKSLIRWLFAYREKLSGDFILTNPYMKLSDFLTINALIIEVMNFVEHYGTLEANEKNTKEIIYFFSIFTELQYEKSLIKEDFGYLISSKNDYLSFVKSKCISPSEVFKTFTFVNDESWVSVIDSFDQSFIMTNSSAERYLKENESAYLQNKITMSSSRKRNSQTPQEIISAPYPFFQSFRTALTKNYLFAEIFNFDYFTYKKVLIDLLPMLVSSFGFQRGLLTVTNIYEFKQFLKYKFRKLDQDTLYHDLVFSHTNRNIFPFFLEIDGLIYISVFFSHIIRLFYYPFYYESFFKKENDKLSRAFEQDVVPNSLADSGFKVKTDLKKKNSFQIDAISWKHNILYVIEVKIWDIKPYFEHKRIHDYRKRDLEGVVDGKKYTFKKGILKAKDIPSLKTKIQFVENNIQKLCPDYKAIDRIEGLIITKSYPPINTYNGVKIISYCEIKNL
;
A
#
# COMPACT_ATOMS: atom_id res chain seq x y z
N MET A 1 -28.34 12.33 39.84
CA MET A 1 -29.18 11.70 38.80
C MET A 1 -28.65 12.17 37.46
N GLU A 2 -27.59 11.51 36.99
CA GLU A 2 -26.95 11.80 35.70
C GLU A 2 -27.31 10.64 34.77
N ASN A 3 -28.09 10.94 33.73
CA ASN A 3 -28.43 9.99 32.70
C ASN A 3 -27.26 9.85 31.73
N ASN A 4 -26.51 8.75 31.89
CA ASN A 4 -25.62 8.21 30.88
C ASN A 4 -26.44 7.80 29.65
N LEU A 5 -26.41 8.62 28.60
CA LEU A 5 -26.88 8.23 27.28
C LEU A 5 -25.92 7.20 26.70
N SER A 6 -26.40 5.95 26.62
CA SER A 6 -25.73 4.88 25.89
C SER A 6 -25.69 5.24 24.40
N PHE A 7 -24.49 5.30 23.83
CA PHE A 7 -24.29 5.34 22.38
C PHE A 7 -24.66 3.98 21.77
N THR A 8 -25.94 3.81 21.46
CA THR A 8 -26.40 2.73 20.59
C THR A 8 -26.11 3.14 19.17
N VAL A 9 -24.95 2.73 18.61
CA VAL A 9 -24.65 2.88 17.19
C VAL A 9 -25.53 1.90 16.41
N CYS A 10 -26.78 2.29 16.19
CA CYS A 10 -27.62 1.70 15.16
C CYS A 10 -27.11 2.20 13.81
N PHE A 11 -26.45 1.35 13.03
CA PHE A 11 -26.29 1.56 11.59
C PHE A 11 -27.66 1.39 10.93
N LEU A 12 -28.51 2.41 11.08
CA LEU A 12 -29.68 2.62 10.24
C LEU A 12 -29.21 3.22 8.93
N PHE A 13 -29.77 2.76 7.82
CA PHE A 13 -29.61 3.35 6.49
C PHE A 13 -29.61 4.88 6.62
N MET A 14 -28.49 5.51 6.25
CA MET A 14 -28.27 6.95 6.42
C MET A 14 -29.04 7.69 5.33
N VAL A 15 -30.32 7.94 5.61
CA VAL A 15 -31.18 8.82 4.81
C VAL A 15 -31.13 10.22 5.41
N CYS A 16 -31.08 11.22 4.54
CA CYS A 16 -31.01 12.61 4.93
C CYS A 16 -32.28 13.02 5.68
N PRO A 17 -32.14 13.71 6.82
CA PRO A 17 -33.29 14.11 7.64
C PRO A 17 -34.20 15.13 6.96
N GLU A 18 -33.70 15.89 5.98
CA GLU A 18 -34.49 16.91 5.25
C GLU A 18 -35.23 16.32 4.05
N CYS A 19 -34.51 15.56 3.22
CA CYS A 19 -34.96 15.16 1.89
C CYS A 19 -35.43 13.69 1.82
N GLY A 20 -35.11 12.87 2.84
CA GLY A 20 -35.34 11.42 2.86
C GLY A 20 -34.46 10.61 1.88
N GLU A 21 -33.60 11.28 1.11
CA GLU A 21 -32.71 10.67 0.12
C GLU A 21 -31.53 9.97 0.82
N LYS A 22 -31.03 8.88 0.23
CA LYS A 22 -29.83 8.20 0.75
C LYS A 22 -28.63 9.14 0.70
N GLU A 23 -27.97 9.35 1.83
CA GLU A 23 -26.76 10.16 1.89
C GLU A 23 -25.58 9.42 1.26
N ILE A 24 -24.73 10.21 0.61
CA ILE A 24 -23.45 9.76 0.11
C ILE A 24 -22.45 9.96 1.26
N VAL A 25 -21.79 8.88 1.67
CA VAL A 25 -20.62 8.95 2.56
C VAL A 25 -19.38 8.89 1.69
N TYR A 26 -18.56 9.92 1.77
CA TYR A 26 -17.35 9.99 0.98
C TYR A 26 -16.21 10.70 1.70
N TYR A 27 -15.00 10.47 1.21
CA TYR A 27 -13.80 11.07 1.75
C TYR A 27 -13.16 11.94 0.69
N SER A 28 -12.83 13.19 1.04
CA SER A 28 -12.14 14.13 0.17
C SER A 28 -10.80 14.54 0.77
N LYS A 29 -9.82 14.87 -0.08
CA LYS A 29 -8.50 15.36 0.35
C LYS A 29 -8.56 16.67 1.16
N LYS A 30 -9.69 17.38 1.17
CA LYS A 30 -9.87 18.70 1.82
C LYS A 30 -10.57 18.62 3.18
N LEU A 31 -11.12 17.47 3.55
CA LEU A 31 -11.96 17.33 4.74
C LEU A 31 -11.36 16.26 5.65
N ASP A 32 -11.20 16.60 6.93
CA ASP A 32 -10.73 15.66 7.95
C ASP A 32 -11.86 14.70 8.34
N GLY A 33 -11.99 13.61 7.58
CA GLY A 33 -12.88 12.49 7.88
C GLY A 33 -14.05 12.29 6.92
N PRO A 34 -14.95 11.33 7.23
CA PRO A 34 -16.12 11.02 6.41
C PRO A 34 -17.02 12.24 6.29
N THR A 35 -17.28 12.65 5.06
CA THR A 35 -18.26 13.68 4.74
C THR A 35 -19.55 13.03 4.30
N ARG A 36 -20.67 13.54 4.80
CA ARG A 36 -22.01 13.12 4.40
C ARG A 36 -22.64 14.19 3.54
N CYS A 37 -23.30 13.78 2.47
CA CYS A 37 -23.97 14.70 1.56
C CYS A 37 -25.29 14.10 1.08
N CYS A 38 -26.43 14.76 1.35
CA CYS A 38 -27.66 14.48 0.59
C CYS A 38 -27.44 14.98 -0.84
N PRO A 39 -27.45 14.10 -1.87
CA PRO A 39 -27.29 14.53 -3.25
C PRO A 39 -28.38 15.52 -3.67
N LYS A 40 -29.60 15.33 -3.14
CA LYS A 40 -30.76 16.18 -3.44
C LYS A 40 -30.69 17.57 -2.77
N CYS A 41 -30.30 17.68 -1.50
CA CYS A 41 -30.18 18.97 -0.80
C CYS A 41 -28.99 19.79 -1.29
N ASN A 42 -27.86 19.12 -1.56
CA ASN A 42 -26.62 19.81 -1.94
C ASN A 42 -26.44 19.96 -3.45
N GLN A 43 -27.44 19.53 -4.25
CA GLN A 43 -27.39 19.53 -5.72
C GLN A 43 -26.13 18.84 -6.26
N VAL A 44 -25.76 17.74 -5.62
CA VAL A 44 -24.59 16.94 -6.00
C VAL A 44 -25.05 15.74 -6.79
N CYS A 45 -24.53 15.58 -8.01
CA CYS A 45 -24.79 14.40 -8.82
C CYS A 45 -23.61 13.43 -8.73
N VAL A 46 -23.85 12.20 -8.28
CA VAL A 46 -22.88 11.10 -8.41
C VAL A 46 -22.91 10.62 -9.85
N LEU A 47 -21.76 10.62 -10.50
CA LEU A 47 -21.65 10.11 -11.86
C LEU A 47 -21.57 8.58 -11.85
N SER A 48 -22.09 7.95 -12.91
CA SER A 48 -21.86 6.51 -13.11
C SER A 48 -20.37 6.22 -13.29
N LYS A 49 -20.00 4.96 -13.10
CA LYS A 49 -18.63 4.47 -13.32
C LYS A 49 -18.16 4.77 -14.75
N GLU A 50 -19.01 4.50 -15.74
CA GLU A 50 -18.69 4.67 -17.16
C GLU A 50 -18.40 6.13 -17.49
N LEU A 51 -19.27 7.05 -17.03
CA LEU A 51 -19.09 8.48 -17.24
C LEU A 51 -17.86 9.02 -16.49
N SER A 52 -17.63 8.54 -15.26
CA SER A 52 -16.45 8.92 -14.49
C SER A 52 -15.17 8.52 -15.21
N LEU A 53 -15.12 7.29 -15.75
CA LEU A 53 -13.98 6.80 -16.51
C LEU A 53 -13.79 7.57 -17.83
N GLU A 54 -14.87 7.92 -18.53
CA GLU A 54 -14.80 8.73 -19.76
C GLU A 54 -14.20 10.13 -19.50
N ILE A 55 -14.63 10.80 -18.43
CA ILE A 55 -14.10 12.10 -18.03
C ILE A 55 -12.60 11.99 -17.69
N TYR A 56 -12.23 10.99 -16.89
CA TYR A 56 -10.82 10.77 -16.54
C TYR A 56 -9.95 10.45 -17.75
N GLU A 57 -10.47 9.71 -18.73
CA GLU A 57 -9.72 9.41 -19.95
C GLU A 57 -9.42 10.68 -20.74
N LYS A 58 -10.45 11.47 -21.05
CA LYS A 58 -10.28 12.76 -21.77
C LYS A 58 -9.33 13.71 -21.03
N THR A 59 -9.46 13.77 -19.70
CA THR A 59 -8.61 14.63 -18.87
C THR A 59 -7.16 14.13 -18.86
N SER A 60 -6.96 12.82 -18.78
CA SER A 60 -5.63 12.21 -18.82
C SER A 60 -4.95 12.42 -20.17
N GLU A 61 -5.68 12.25 -21.28
CA GLU A 61 -5.18 12.50 -22.63
C GLU A 61 -4.75 13.95 -22.82
N TYR A 62 -5.53 14.92 -22.29
CA TYR A 62 -5.12 16.32 -22.29
C TYR A 62 -3.79 16.53 -21.57
N PHE A 63 -3.65 16.03 -20.33
CA PHE A 63 -2.43 16.23 -19.55
C PHE A 63 -1.24 15.51 -20.18
N ARG A 64 -1.48 14.36 -20.81
CA ARG A 64 -0.48 13.66 -21.61
C ARG A 64 -0.04 14.49 -22.82
N GLY A 65 -0.97 15.14 -23.52
CA GLY A 65 -0.67 16.06 -24.62
C GLY A 65 0.14 17.28 -24.16
N MET A 66 -0.22 17.88 -23.03
CA MET A 66 0.57 18.96 -22.42
C MET A 66 1.97 18.51 -22.06
N PHE A 67 2.09 17.33 -21.45
CA PHE A 67 3.40 16.71 -21.16
C PHE A 67 4.25 16.58 -22.43
N PHE A 68 3.69 16.06 -23.53
CA PHE A 68 4.42 15.94 -24.80
C PHE A 68 4.82 17.30 -25.38
N ASN A 69 3.93 18.30 -25.37
CA ASN A 69 4.25 19.66 -25.80
C ASN A 69 5.43 20.27 -25.02
N TYR A 70 5.53 19.98 -23.71
CA TYR A 70 6.67 20.41 -22.91
C TYR A 70 7.92 19.60 -23.24
N LEU A 71 7.79 18.27 -23.38
CA LEU A 71 8.87 17.35 -23.71
C LEU A 71 9.58 17.75 -25.02
N ASP A 72 8.82 18.18 -26.03
CA ASP A 72 9.33 18.60 -27.34
C ASP A 72 10.35 19.74 -27.28
N ASN A 73 10.38 20.52 -26.19
CA ASN A 73 11.34 21.61 -26.04
C ASN A 73 12.72 21.13 -25.57
N PHE A 74 12.80 19.95 -24.96
CA PHE A 74 14.03 19.49 -24.29
C PHE A 74 14.91 18.65 -25.21
N ASP A 75 16.23 18.79 -25.02
CA ASP A 75 17.16 17.73 -25.38
C ASP A 75 16.85 16.52 -24.50
N LYS A 76 16.20 15.51 -25.07
CA LYS A 76 15.78 14.30 -24.34
C LYS A 76 16.94 13.64 -23.61
N LYS A 77 18.16 13.61 -24.16
CA LYS A 77 19.31 12.99 -23.48
C LYS A 77 19.68 13.75 -22.22
N SER A 78 19.73 15.09 -22.29
CA SER A 78 19.89 15.96 -21.12
C SER A 78 18.77 15.74 -20.11
N LEU A 79 17.51 15.72 -20.55
CA LEU A 79 16.36 15.50 -19.69
C LEU A 79 16.41 14.16 -18.95
N ILE A 80 16.70 13.05 -19.64
CA ILE A 80 16.76 11.74 -18.99
C ILE A 80 17.91 11.70 -17.97
N ARG A 81 19.08 12.24 -18.31
CA ARG A 81 20.22 12.34 -17.37
C ARG A 81 19.82 13.13 -16.12
N TRP A 82 19.14 14.26 -16.31
CA TRP A 82 18.66 15.08 -15.21
C TRP A 82 17.63 14.35 -14.35
N LEU A 83 16.65 13.65 -14.96
CA LEU A 83 15.65 12.87 -14.23
C LEU A 83 16.28 11.73 -13.42
N PHE A 84 17.30 11.07 -13.97
CA PHE A 84 18.05 10.03 -13.27
C PHE A 84 18.81 10.60 -12.07
N ALA A 85 19.37 11.81 -12.20
CA ALA A 85 20.04 12.52 -11.10
C ALA A 85 19.04 12.96 -10.04
N TYR A 86 17.86 13.44 -10.44
CA TYR A 86 16.78 13.82 -9.54
C TYR A 86 16.26 12.62 -8.74
N ARG A 87 16.10 11.46 -9.38
CA ARG A 87 15.77 10.19 -8.70
C ARG A 87 16.82 9.78 -7.66
N GLU A 88 18.10 9.94 -7.99
CA GLU A 88 19.21 9.69 -7.06
C GLU A 88 19.16 10.65 -5.86
N LYS A 89 18.84 11.93 -6.09
CA LYS A 89 18.62 12.93 -5.04
C LYS A 89 17.47 12.53 -4.10
N LEU A 90 16.30 12.17 -4.64
CA LEU A 90 15.16 11.69 -3.84
C LEU A 90 15.52 10.47 -2.99
N SER A 91 16.30 9.55 -3.56
CA SER A 91 16.78 8.35 -2.87
C SER A 91 17.78 8.69 -1.76
N GLY A 92 18.70 9.62 -2.04
CA GLY A 92 19.66 10.12 -1.06
C GLY A 92 18.97 10.85 0.11
N ASP A 93 17.94 11.63 -0.17
CA ASP A 93 17.17 12.34 0.86
C ASP A 93 16.47 11.35 1.81
N PHE A 94 15.92 10.24 1.31
CA PHE A 94 15.35 9.20 2.16
C PHE A 94 16.40 8.48 3.03
N ILE A 95 17.57 8.17 2.47
CA ILE A 95 18.61 7.45 3.21
C ILE A 95 19.30 8.35 4.25
N LEU A 96 19.55 9.62 3.91
CA LEU A 96 20.43 10.50 4.68
C LEU A 96 19.70 11.56 5.51
N THR A 97 18.52 11.99 5.07
CA THR A 97 17.89 13.22 5.56
C THR A 97 16.56 12.94 6.27
N ASN A 98 15.63 12.29 5.58
CA ASN A 98 14.22 12.15 5.96
C ASN A 98 13.84 10.68 6.17
N PRO A 99 13.19 10.32 7.30
CA PRO A 99 12.77 8.94 7.56
C PRO A 99 11.49 8.53 6.80
N TYR A 100 11.14 9.25 5.72
CA TYR A 100 9.94 8.98 4.92
C TYR A 100 10.22 9.25 3.44
N MET A 101 9.46 8.57 2.59
CA MET A 101 9.52 8.71 1.14
C MET A 101 8.12 8.97 0.60
N LYS A 102 7.96 10.01 -0.22
CA LYS A 102 6.72 10.24 -0.96
C LYS A 102 6.64 9.26 -2.13
N LEU A 103 5.76 8.27 -2.00
CA LEU A 103 5.55 7.23 -3.00
C LEU A 103 5.08 7.78 -4.35
N SER A 104 4.28 8.85 -4.35
CA SER A 104 3.83 9.54 -5.57
C SER A 104 5.00 10.08 -6.38
N ASP A 105 5.94 10.74 -5.72
CA ASP A 105 7.10 11.37 -6.37
C ASP A 105 8.02 10.29 -6.92
N PHE A 106 8.22 9.23 -6.14
CA PHE A 106 9.02 8.08 -6.55
C PHE A 106 8.42 7.34 -7.75
N LEU A 107 7.10 7.10 -7.75
CA LEU A 107 6.37 6.53 -8.88
C LEU A 107 6.48 7.43 -10.11
N THR A 108 6.15 8.72 -9.96
CA THR A 108 6.11 9.72 -11.04
C THR A 108 7.46 9.78 -11.75
N ILE A 109 8.57 9.89 -11.02
CA ILE A 109 9.89 10.01 -11.63
C ILE A 109 10.32 8.73 -12.35
N ASN A 110 10.03 7.54 -11.81
CA ASN A 110 10.36 6.30 -12.50
C ASN A 110 9.51 6.12 -13.76
N ALA A 111 8.21 6.41 -13.70
CA ALA A 111 7.32 6.37 -14.85
C ALA A 111 7.72 7.40 -15.91
N LEU A 112 8.13 8.61 -15.51
CA LEU A 112 8.56 9.67 -16.41
C LEU A 112 9.85 9.29 -17.16
N ILE A 113 10.82 8.66 -16.49
CA ILE A 113 12.04 8.16 -17.14
C ILE A 113 11.69 7.15 -18.24
N ILE A 114 10.76 6.24 -17.97
CA ILE A 114 10.29 5.24 -18.94
C ILE A 114 9.59 5.92 -20.11
N GLU A 115 8.65 6.84 -19.85
CA GLU A 115 7.88 7.52 -20.89
C GLU A 115 8.76 8.38 -21.80
N VAL A 116 9.67 9.18 -21.22
CA VAL A 116 10.62 10.00 -22.00
C VAL A 116 11.51 9.12 -22.87
N MET A 117 11.96 7.96 -22.36
CA MET A 117 12.76 7.04 -23.15
C MET A 117 11.97 6.40 -24.30
N ASN A 118 10.69 6.10 -24.07
CA ASN A 118 9.80 5.54 -25.09
C ASN A 118 9.40 6.54 -26.17
N PHE A 119 9.37 7.83 -25.87
CA PHE A 119 8.99 8.87 -26.83
C PHE A 119 9.94 8.90 -28.04
N VAL A 120 9.39 8.73 -29.25
CA VAL A 120 10.17 8.53 -30.49
C VAL A 120 10.39 9.84 -31.26
N GLU A 121 9.60 10.88 -30.98
CA GLU A 121 9.56 12.09 -31.80
C GLU A 121 10.36 13.25 -31.20
N HIS A 122 10.92 14.06 -32.10
CA HIS A 122 11.55 15.37 -31.93
C HIS A 122 12.32 15.72 -30.64
N TYR A 123 13.59 16.08 -30.81
CA TYR A 123 14.45 16.58 -29.73
C TYR A 123 14.51 18.10 -29.85
N GLY A 124 14.00 18.81 -28.85
CA GLY A 124 14.27 20.23 -28.68
C GLY A 124 15.72 20.46 -28.28
N THR A 125 16.10 21.72 -28.12
CA THR A 125 17.48 22.13 -27.81
C THR A 125 17.68 22.54 -26.35
N LEU A 126 16.61 22.56 -25.55
CA LEU A 126 16.68 23.04 -24.17
C LEU A 126 17.36 22.01 -23.26
N GLU A 127 18.42 22.43 -22.59
CA GLU A 127 19.10 21.61 -21.58
C GLU A 127 18.32 21.60 -20.26
N ALA A 128 18.10 20.42 -19.69
CA ALA A 128 17.30 20.23 -18.49
C ALA A 128 18.07 20.66 -17.22
N ASN A 129 17.39 21.42 -16.35
CA ASN A 129 17.91 21.88 -15.07
C ASN A 129 16.79 22.09 -14.03
N GLU A 130 17.13 22.39 -12.78
CA GLU A 130 16.15 22.54 -11.69
C GLU A 130 15.10 23.66 -11.92
N LYS A 131 15.34 24.61 -12.82
CA LYS A 131 14.40 25.72 -13.08
C LYS A 131 13.37 25.37 -14.14
N ASN A 132 13.78 24.71 -15.22
CA ASN A 132 12.91 24.46 -16.37
C ASN A 132 12.23 23.07 -16.37
N THR A 133 12.61 22.15 -15.48
CA THR A 133 12.00 20.82 -15.40
C THR A 133 10.79 20.74 -14.46
N LYS A 134 10.43 21.82 -13.77
CA LYS A 134 9.32 21.80 -12.79
C LYS A 134 7.98 21.54 -13.45
N GLU A 135 7.74 22.18 -14.59
CA GLU A 135 6.49 22.10 -15.34
C GLU A 135 6.27 20.69 -15.90
N ILE A 136 7.30 20.07 -16.50
CA ILE A 136 7.16 18.72 -17.06
C ILE A 136 6.89 17.68 -15.96
N ILE A 137 7.55 17.79 -14.80
CA ILE A 137 7.28 16.93 -13.64
C ILE A 137 5.87 17.16 -13.12
N TYR A 138 5.43 18.41 -13.02
CA TYR A 138 4.10 18.78 -12.53
C TYR A 138 2.97 18.23 -13.42
N PHE A 139 3.05 18.42 -14.74
CA PHE A 139 2.04 17.89 -15.65
C PHE A 139 2.02 16.36 -15.65
N PHE A 140 3.19 15.73 -15.58
CA PHE A 140 3.29 14.28 -15.52
C PHE A 140 2.84 13.71 -14.16
N SER A 141 3.04 14.43 -13.05
CA SER A 141 2.53 14.02 -11.74
C SER A 141 1.00 14.06 -11.72
N ILE A 142 0.38 15.08 -12.32
CA ILE A 142 -1.08 15.13 -12.46
C ILE A 142 -1.56 13.96 -13.33
N PHE A 143 -0.91 13.70 -14.46
CA PHE A 143 -1.25 12.55 -15.30
C PHE A 143 -1.21 11.23 -14.51
N THR A 144 -0.15 11.02 -13.72
CA THR A 144 0.02 9.83 -12.87
C THR A 144 -1.07 9.73 -11.79
N GLU A 145 -1.42 10.84 -11.16
CA GLU A 145 -2.50 10.93 -10.17
C GLU A 145 -3.87 10.61 -10.81
N LEU A 146 -4.14 11.11 -12.01
CA LEU A 146 -5.36 10.79 -12.75
C LEU A 146 -5.45 9.29 -13.10
N GLN A 147 -4.33 8.66 -13.49
CA GLN A 147 -4.29 7.21 -13.72
C GLN A 147 -4.56 6.41 -12.44
N TYR A 148 -4.03 6.88 -11.31
CA TYR A 148 -4.29 6.28 -10.01
C TYR A 148 -5.78 6.40 -9.62
N GLU A 149 -6.37 7.59 -9.69
CA GLU A 149 -7.78 7.81 -9.37
C GLU A 149 -8.71 7.02 -10.31
N LYS A 150 -8.38 6.97 -11.62
CA LYS A 150 -9.05 6.10 -12.59
C LYS A 150 -9.00 4.63 -12.18
N SER A 151 -7.88 4.15 -11.63
CA SER A 151 -7.76 2.77 -11.14
C SER A 151 -8.68 2.51 -9.94
N LEU A 152 -8.83 3.47 -9.03
CA LEU A 152 -9.77 3.36 -7.90
C LEU A 152 -11.23 3.35 -8.37
N ILE A 153 -11.57 4.14 -9.41
CA ILE A 153 -12.90 4.10 -10.04
C ILE A 153 -13.17 2.72 -10.66
N LYS A 154 -12.18 2.14 -11.36
CA LYS A 154 -12.31 0.79 -11.94
C LYS A 154 -12.57 -0.28 -10.87
N GLU A 155 -12.00 -0.12 -9.69
CA GLU A 155 -12.12 -1.04 -8.56
C GLU A 155 -13.29 -0.69 -7.61
N ASP A 156 -14.18 0.23 -7.98
CA ASP A 156 -15.34 0.65 -7.19
C ASP A 156 -14.95 1.18 -5.78
N PHE A 157 -13.81 1.86 -5.71
CA PHE A 157 -13.30 2.55 -4.52
C PHE A 157 -13.38 4.07 -4.62
N GLY A 158 -13.75 4.61 -5.78
CA GLY A 158 -13.97 6.04 -5.97
C GLY A 158 -14.92 6.34 -7.11
N TYR A 159 -15.41 7.56 -7.14
CA TYR A 159 -16.31 8.07 -8.19
C TYR A 159 -16.17 9.58 -8.31
N LEU A 160 -16.73 10.14 -9.38
CA LEU A 160 -16.85 11.58 -9.53
C LEU A 160 -18.19 12.07 -9.03
N ILE A 161 -18.16 13.19 -8.33
CA ILE A 161 -19.34 14.02 -8.07
C ILE A 161 -19.29 15.28 -8.90
N SER A 162 -20.46 15.73 -9.38
CA SER A 162 -20.60 17.00 -10.07
C SER A 162 -21.36 18.02 -9.23
N SER A 163 -20.87 19.26 -9.25
CA SER A 163 -21.52 20.44 -8.66
C SER A 163 -22.46 21.15 -9.64
N LYS A 164 -22.62 20.64 -10.87
CA LYS A 164 -23.50 21.23 -11.90
C LYS A 164 -24.55 20.23 -12.36
N ASN A 165 -25.80 20.67 -12.43
CA ASN A 165 -26.91 19.85 -12.91
C ASN A 165 -26.83 19.55 -14.41
N ASP A 166 -26.18 20.39 -15.23
CA ASP A 166 -26.03 20.19 -16.67
C ASP A 166 -24.66 19.58 -17.07
N TYR A 167 -24.13 18.67 -16.25
CA TYR A 167 -22.84 18.03 -16.53
C TYR A 167 -22.87 17.16 -17.81
N LEU A 168 -24.04 16.73 -18.28
CA LEU A 168 -24.15 15.92 -19.49
C LEU A 168 -23.85 16.71 -20.76
N SER A 169 -24.26 17.99 -20.82
CA SER A 169 -23.86 18.88 -21.92
C SER A 169 -22.35 19.13 -21.89
N PHE A 170 -21.79 19.22 -20.68
CA PHE A 170 -20.35 19.34 -20.45
C PHE A 170 -19.58 18.14 -21.02
N VAL A 171 -19.91 16.91 -20.61
CA VAL A 171 -19.24 15.66 -21.09
C VAL A 171 -19.31 15.49 -22.61
N LYS A 172 -20.43 15.91 -23.23
CA LYS A 172 -20.64 15.83 -24.68
C LYS A 172 -19.84 16.85 -25.47
N SER A 173 -19.38 17.94 -24.84
CA SER A 173 -18.55 18.93 -25.52
C SER A 173 -17.13 18.38 -25.74
N LYS A 174 -16.58 18.61 -26.95
CA LYS A 174 -15.25 18.11 -27.33
C LYS A 174 -14.08 18.97 -26.82
N CYS A 175 -14.37 20.20 -26.39
CA CYS A 175 -13.36 21.21 -26.04
C CYS A 175 -13.58 21.71 -24.61
N ILE A 176 -13.35 20.84 -23.63
CA ILE A 176 -13.41 21.23 -22.22
C ILE A 176 -12.00 21.57 -21.74
N SER A 177 -11.82 22.73 -21.13
CA SER A 177 -10.55 23.02 -20.47
C SER A 177 -10.42 22.19 -19.18
N PRO A 178 -9.25 21.64 -18.83
CA PRO A 178 -9.09 20.87 -17.59
C PRO A 178 -9.44 21.69 -16.34
N SER A 179 -9.21 23.00 -16.39
CA SER A 179 -9.60 23.90 -15.30
C SER A 179 -11.10 23.88 -15.05
N GLU A 180 -11.92 23.71 -16.09
CA GLU A 180 -13.37 23.54 -15.95
C GLU A 180 -13.72 22.13 -15.50
N VAL A 181 -12.97 21.10 -15.92
CA VAL A 181 -13.14 19.72 -15.42
C VAL A 181 -12.97 19.70 -13.91
N PHE A 182 -11.85 20.20 -13.39
CA PHE A 182 -11.58 20.21 -11.94
C PHE A 182 -12.49 21.14 -11.13
N LYS A 183 -13.09 22.15 -11.77
CA LYS A 183 -14.13 22.99 -11.14
C LYS A 183 -15.49 22.30 -11.10
N THR A 184 -15.80 21.48 -12.09
CA THR A 184 -17.12 20.86 -12.27
C THR A 184 -17.21 19.49 -11.61
N PHE A 185 -16.11 18.75 -11.59
CA PHE A 185 -16.03 17.40 -11.07
C PHE A 185 -15.02 17.31 -9.94
N THR A 186 -15.41 16.61 -8.88
CA THR A 186 -14.53 16.30 -7.75
C THR A 186 -14.48 14.80 -7.56
N PHE A 187 -13.27 14.27 -7.49
CA PHE A 187 -13.05 12.88 -7.11
C PHE A 187 -13.27 12.70 -5.61
N VAL A 188 -14.02 11.65 -5.29
CA VAL A 188 -14.29 11.27 -3.92
C VAL A 188 -14.14 9.77 -3.76
N ASN A 189 -13.65 9.35 -2.60
CA ASN A 189 -13.52 7.93 -2.30
C ASN A 189 -14.84 7.38 -1.72
N ASP A 190 -15.14 6.14 -2.06
CA ASP A 190 -16.23 5.36 -1.47
C ASP A 190 -15.97 5.06 0.01
N GLU A 191 -17.03 4.87 0.81
CA GLU A 191 -16.90 4.50 2.23
C GLU A 191 -16.09 3.22 2.44
N SER A 192 -16.17 2.26 1.51
CA SER A 192 -15.38 1.03 1.61
C SER A 192 -13.87 1.25 1.44
N TRP A 193 -13.45 2.40 0.92
CA TRP A 193 -12.04 2.77 0.79
C TRP A 193 -11.38 3.11 2.13
N VAL A 194 -12.17 3.47 3.15
CA VAL A 194 -11.68 3.90 4.47
C VAL A 194 -10.93 2.79 5.15
N SER A 195 -11.53 1.60 5.20
CA SER A 195 -10.89 0.41 5.75
C SER A 195 -9.59 0.06 5.00
N VAL A 196 -9.48 0.44 3.72
CA VAL A 196 -8.26 0.27 2.94
C VAL A 196 -7.17 1.25 3.39
N ILE A 197 -7.49 2.55 3.47
CA ILE A 197 -6.56 3.58 3.96
C ILE A 197 -6.12 3.27 5.38
N ASP A 198 -7.05 2.98 6.28
CA ASP A 198 -6.72 2.74 7.68
C ASP A 198 -5.83 1.49 7.85
N SER A 199 -6.01 0.47 7.00
CA SER A 199 -5.12 -0.68 6.94
C SER A 199 -3.71 -0.32 6.46
N PHE A 200 -3.59 0.62 5.53
CA PHE A 200 -2.30 1.14 5.07
C PHE A 200 -1.61 1.98 6.15
N ASP A 201 -2.34 2.86 6.83
CA ASP A 201 -1.83 3.69 7.93
C ASP A 201 -1.28 2.80 9.07
N GLN A 202 -2.00 1.73 9.46
CA GLN A 202 -1.54 0.73 10.43
C GLN A 202 -0.26 0.00 10.02
N SER A 203 0.07 0.03 8.73
CA SER A 203 1.22 -0.65 8.13
C SER A 203 2.28 0.35 7.66
N PHE A 204 2.33 1.55 8.23
CA PHE A 204 3.30 2.61 7.90
C PHE A 204 3.27 3.09 6.44
N ILE A 205 2.16 2.91 5.74
CA ILE A 205 1.91 3.47 4.41
C ILE A 205 0.89 4.59 4.61
N MET A 206 1.38 5.78 4.89
CA MET A 206 0.56 6.85 5.45
C MET A 206 0.17 7.92 4.44
N THR A 207 -0.98 8.55 4.67
CA THR A 207 -1.30 9.85 4.07
C THR A 207 -0.32 10.93 4.56
N ASN A 208 -0.25 12.08 3.86
CA ASN A 208 0.64 13.18 4.28
C ASN A 208 0.31 13.66 5.71
N SER A 209 -0.97 13.82 6.04
CA SER A 209 -1.40 14.26 7.37
C SER A 209 -1.08 13.23 8.46
N SER A 210 -1.32 11.94 8.19
CA SER A 210 -0.95 10.85 9.11
C SER A 210 0.56 10.76 9.32
N ALA A 211 1.36 10.96 8.27
CA ALA A 211 2.81 10.95 8.35
C ALA A 211 3.36 12.15 9.16
N GLU A 212 2.85 13.36 8.92
CA GLU A 212 3.23 14.57 9.67
C GLU A 212 2.94 14.42 11.16
N ARG A 213 1.73 13.91 11.50
CA ARG A 213 1.36 13.59 12.88
C ARG A 213 2.31 12.57 13.50
N TYR A 214 2.56 11.46 12.80
CA TYR A 214 3.45 10.40 13.29
C TYR A 214 4.87 10.91 13.56
N LEU A 215 5.44 11.71 12.65
CA LEU A 215 6.77 12.28 12.81
C LEU A 215 6.85 13.22 14.00
N LYS A 216 5.83 14.07 14.19
CA LYS A 216 5.74 14.98 15.34
C LYS A 216 5.64 14.22 16.66
N GLU A 217 4.83 13.17 16.72
CA GLU A 217 4.66 12.33 17.91
C GLU A 217 5.93 11.52 18.26
N ASN A 218 6.78 11.22 17.28
CA ASN A 218 7.97 10.37 17.43
C ASN A 218 9.31 11.11 17.24
N GLU A 219 9.29 12.45 17.20
CA GLU A 219 10.47 13.27 16.88
C GLU A 219 11.64 13.02 17.86
N SER A 220 11.34 12.96 19.16
CA SER A 220 12.35 12.75 20.21
C SER A 220 13.05 11.39 20.07
N ALA A 221 12.29 10.33 19.82
CA ALA A 221 12.81 8.98 19.58
C ALA A 221 13.67 8.93 18.31
N TYR A 222 13.27 9.64 17.25
CA TYR A 222 14.04 9.74 16.02
C TYR A 222 15.39 10.45 16.25
N LEU A 223 15.38 11.61 16.92
CA LEU A 223 16.60 12.37 17.22
C LEU A 223 17.58 11.57 18.09
N GLN A 224 17.06 10.88 19.11
CA GLN A 224 17.88 10.04 19.99
C GLN A 224 18.53 8.88 19.21
N ASN A 225 17.79 8.21 18.34
CA ASN A 225 18.33 7.14 17.49
C ASN A 225 19.39 7.66 16.51
N LYS A 226 19.20 8.85 15.92
CA LYS A 226 20.16 9.47 15.00
C LYS A 226 21.51 9.76 15.66
N ILE A 227 21.50 10.20 16.92
CA ILE A 227 22.71 10.44 17.73
C ILE A 227 23.39 9.13 18.13
N THR A 228 22.62 8.07 18.35
CA THR A 228 23.14 6.77 18.80
C THR A 228 23.74 5.97 17.62
N MET A 229 23.21 6.13 16.41
CA MET A 229 23.72 5.42 15.22
C MET A 229 25.09 5.90 14.75
N SER A 230 25.44 7.17 14.98
CA SER A 230 26.75 7.75 14.63
C SER A 230 27.91 7.25 15.50
N SER A 231 27.64 6.50 16.58
CA SER A 231 28.65 5.95 17.49
C SER A 231 28.83 4.42 17.42
N SER A 232 28.11 3.72 16.54
CA SER A 232 28.07 2.25 16.55
C SER A 232 29.16 1.55 15.72
N ARG A 233 29.78 0.52 16.34
CA ARG A 233 30.87 -0.35 15.83
C ARG A 233 30.53 -1.11 14.54
N LYS A 234 31.57 -1.57 13.82
CA LYS A 234 31.51 -2.53 12.70
C LYS A 234 30.45 -3.61 12.95
N ARG A 235 29.36 -3.59 12.18
CA ARG A 235 28.36 -4.65 12.19
C ARG A 235 28.96 -5.92 11.58
N ASN A 236 28.82 -7.04 12.28
CA ASN A 236 29.09 -8.36 11.71
C ASN A 236 28.19 -8.58 10.48
N SER A 237 28.63 -9.42 9.54
CA SER A 237 27.81 -9.80 8.40
C SER A 237 26.51 -10.46 8.88
N GLN A 238 25.36 -9.82 8.61
CA GLN A 238 24.06 -10.38 8.93
C GLN A 238 23.64 -11.40 7.89
N THR A 239 23.00 -12.48 8.33
CA THR A 239 22.38 -13.47 7.43
C THR A 239 21.14 -12.87 6.76
N PRO A 240 20.68 -13.40 5.60
CA PRO A 240 19.45 -12.93 4.97
C PRO A 240 18.22 -13.01 5.87
N GLN A 241 18.17 -14.02 6.75
CA GLN A 241 17.09 -14.16 7.72
C GLN A 241 17.12 -13.04 8.75
N GLU A 242 18.29 -12.73 9.33
CA GLU A 242 18.44 -11.62 10.29
C GLU A 242 18.13 -10.27 9.64
N ILE A 243 18.53 -10.08 8.38
CA ILE A 243 18.20 -8.89 7.61
C ILE A 243 16.68 -8.75 7.53
N ILE A 244 15.93 -9.80 7.17
CA ILE A 244 14.46 -9.74 7.07
C ILE A 244 13.79 -9.57 8.43
N SER A 245 14.18 -10.35 9.44
CA SER A 245 13.48 -10.42 10.72
C SER A 245 13.59 -9.14 11.52
N ALA A 246 14.75 -8.46 11.53
CA ALA A 246 14.96 -7.31 12.41
C ALA A 246 14.11 -6.07 12.03
N PRO A 247 13.99 -5.67 10.76
CA PRO A 247 13.10 -4.60 10.31
C PRO A 247 11.92 -5.17 9.49
N TYR A 248 11.33 -6.29 9.90
CA TYR A 248 10.23 -6.92 9.17
C TYR A 248 9.07 -5.95 8.82
N PRO A 249 8.58 -5.11 9.76
CA PRO A 249 7.50 -4.16 9.44
C PRO A 249 7.86 -3.24 8.26
N PHE A 250 9.10 -2.74 8.22
CA PHE A 250 9.59 -1.91 7.13
C PHE A 250 9.53 -2.64 5.78
N PHE A 251 10.01 -3.89 5.73
CA PHE A 251 9.96 -4.68 4.50
C PHE A 251 8.54 -5.00 4.05
N GLN A 252 7.64 -5.26 5.00
CA GLN A 252 6.23 -5.52 4.73
C GLN A 252 5.53 -4.26 4.16
N SER A 253 5.80 -3.09 4.73
CA SER A 253 5.33 -1.79 4.23
C SER A 253 5.80 -1.55 2.80
N PHE A 254 7.08 -1.72 2.50
CA PHE A 254 7.60 -1.50 1.14
C PHE A 254 7.09 -2.50 0.13
N ARG A 255 7.11 -3.80 0.48
CA ARG A 255 6.57 -4.84 -0.40
C ARG A 255 5.14 -4.50 -0.80
N THR A 256 4.33 -4.06 0.15
CA THR A 256 2.94 -3.74 -0.13
C THR A 256 2.76 -2.41 -0.85
N ALA A 257 3.44 -1.34 -0.42
CA ALA A 257 3.35 -0.02 -1.04
C ALA A 257 3.69 -0.03 -2.54
N LEU A 258 4.77 -0.73 -2.89
CA LEU A 258 5.27 -0.79 -4.27
C LEU A 258 4.48 -1.74 -5.16
N THR A 259 3.55 -2.51 -4.59
CA THR A 259 2.70 -3.44 -5.33
C THR A 259 1.22 -3.25 -5.01
N LYS A 260 0.83 -2.11 -4.44
CA LYS A 260 -0.53 -1.90 -3.91
C LYS A 260 -1.63 -1.96 -4.97
N ASN A 261 -1.30 -1.64 -6.22
CA ASN A 261 -2.15 -1.75 -7.40
C ASN A 261 -1.30 -2.02 -8.66
N TYR A 262 -1.96 -2.17 -9.82
CA TYR A 262 -1.28 -2.39 -11.11
C TYR A 262 -0.34 -1.28 -11.54
N LEU A 263 -0.71 0.00 -11.35
CA LEU A 263 0.15 1.14 -11.73
C LEU A 263 1.50 1.08 -11.01
N PHE A 264 1.49 0.81 -9.70
CA PHE A 264 2.72 0.66 -8.92
C PHE A 264 3.49 -0.62 -9.32
N ALA A 265 2.79 -1.75 -9.39
CA ALA A 265 3.41 -3.04 -9.70
C ALA A 265 4.08 -3.05 -11.10
N GLU A 266 3.48 -2.40 -12.09
CA GLU A 266 4.00 -2.30 -13.45
C GLU A 266 5.25 -1.42 -13.52
N ILE A 267 5.26 -0.26 -12.85
CA ILE A 267 6.40 0.66 -12.87
C ILE A 267 7.60 0.08 -12.12
N PHE A 268 7.39 -0.58 -10.98
CA PHE A 268 8.49 -1.16 -10.18
C PHE A 268 8.92 -2.55 -10.64
N ASN A 269 7.98 -3.35 -11.19
CA ASN A 269 8.21 -4.63 -11.86
C ASN A 269 9.18 -5.60 -11.15
N PHE A 270 9.04 -5.78 -9.83
CA PHE A 270 9.89 -6.72 -9.07
C PHE A 270 9.70 -8.19 -9.49
N ASP A 271 8.57 -8.51 -10.14
CA ASP A 271 8.33 -9.83 -10.74
C ASP A 271 9.35 -10.12 -11.84
N TYR A 272 9.73 -9.12 -12.65
CA TYR A 272 10.80 -9.24 -13.64
C TYR A 272 12.13 -9.65 -13.00
N PHE A 273 12.53 -8.99 -11.92
CA PHE A 273 13.78 -9.33 -11.23
C PHE A 273 13.77 -10.74 -10.68
N THR A 274 12.64 -11.14 -10.10
CA THR A 274 12.45 -12.49 -9.55
C THR A 274 12.53 -13.54 -10.67
N TYR A 275 11.85 -13.29 -11.80
CA TYR A 275 11.86 -14.16 -12.98
C TYR A 275 13.26 -14.30 -13.57
N LYS A 276 13.99 -13.19 -13.73
CA LYS A 276 15.37 -13.15 -14.23
C LYS A 276 16.41 -13.59 -13.20
N LYS A 277 16.00 -13.85 -11.95
CA LYS A 277 16.88 -14.22 -10.84
C LYS A 277 18.05 -13.25 -10.67
N VAL A 278 17.78 -11.95 -10.82
CA VAL A 278 18.79 -10.91 -10.57
C VAL A 278 19.30 -11.07 -9.15
N LEU A 279 20.61 -11.22 -8.98
CA LEU A 279 21.20 -11.47 -7.66
C LEU A 279 21.14 -10.20 -6.81
N ILE A 280 20.58 -10.30 -5.61
CA ILE A 280 20.44 -9.15 -4.71
C ILE A 280 21.79 -8.56 -4.26
N ASP A 281 22.81 -9.41 -4.15
CA ASP A 281 24.16 -9.01 -3.73
C ASP A 281 24.98 -8.38 -4.86
N LEU A 282 24.50 -8.46 -6.10
CA LEU A 282 25.13 -7.79 -7.24
C LEU A 282 24.99 -6.26 -7.13
N LEU A 283 23.87 -5.77 -6.59
CA LEU A 283 23.59 -4.34 -6.42
C LEU A 283 24.61 -3.61 -5.52
N PRO A 284 24.90 -4.07 -4.27
CA PRO A 284 25.91 -3.42 -3.43
C PRO A 284 27.33 -3.59 -3.96
N MET A 285 27.64 -4.70 -4.65
CA MET A 285 28.96 -4.91 -5.27
C MET A 285 29.22 -3.96 -6.44
N LEU A 286 28.20 -3.67 -7.25
CA LEU A 286 28.27 -2.70 -8.33
C LEU A 286 28.53 -1.29 -7.78
N VAL A 287 27.71 -0.88 -6.80
CA VAL A 287 27.83 0.43 -6.15
C VAL A 287 29.22 0.65 -5.53
N SER A 288 29.76 -0.35 -4.82
CA SER A 288 31.06 -0.19 -4.15
C SER A 288 32.25 -0.13 -5.11
N SER A 289 32.09 -0.60 -6.35
CA SER A 289 33.21 -0.74 -7.29
C SER A 289 33.40 0.45 -8.22
N PHE A 290 32.33 1.21 -8.52
CA PHE A 290 32.41 2.37 -9.42
C PHE A 290 32.67 3.70 -8.71
N GLY A 291 32.85 3.67 -7.38
CA GLY A 291 33.05 4.87 -6.58
C GLY A 291 31.78 5.72 -6.48
N PHE A 292 31.64 6.42 -5.36
CA PHE A 292 30.48 7.26 -5.11
C PHE A 292 30.93 8.65 -4.67
N GLN A 293 30.40 9.68 -5.32
CA GLN A 293 30.54 11.06 -4.89
C GLN A 293 29.17 11.65 -4.59
N ARG A 294 29.01 12.18 -3.37
CA ARG A 294 27.73 12.71 -2.91
C ARG A 294 27.28 13.85 -3.82
N GLY A 295 26.04 13.75 -4.31
CA GLY A 295 25.41 14.78 -5.14
C GLY A 295 25.72 14.68 -6.64
N LEU A 296 26.52 13.70 -7.07
CA LEU A 296 26.80 13.43 -8.48
C LEU A 296 26.32 12.03 -8.86
N LEU A 297 25.83 11.86 -10.09
CA LEU A 297 25.60 10.54 -10.66
C LEU A 297 26.95 9.87 -10.93
N THR A 298 27.08 8.61 -10.53
CA THR A 298 28.22 7.78 -10.93
C THR A 298 28.06 7.41 -12.41
N VAL A 299 29.13 7.56 -13.18
CA VAL A 299 29.15 7.29 -14.62
C VAL A 299 30.39 6.46 -14.98
N THR A 300 30.23 5.49 -15.87
CA THR A 300 31.31 4.69 -16.46
C THR A 300 30.99 4.44 -17.94
N ASN A 301 31.96 4.02 -18.75
CA ASN A 301 31.70 3.63 -20.13
C ASN A 301 31.21 2.17 -20.22
N ILE A 302 30.56 1.81 -21.32
CA ILE A 302 30.03 0.44 -21.55
C ILE A 302 31.13 -0.62 -21.43
N TYR A 303 32.33 -0.34 -21.93
CA TYR A 303 33.44 -1.30 -21.93
C TYR A 303 33.86 -1.65 -20.50
N GLU A 304 34.12 -0.65 -19.67
CA GLU A 304 34.45 -0.82 -18.25
C GLU A 304 33.33 -1.53 -17.49
N PHE A 305 32.07 -1.16 -17.75
CA PHE A 305 30.92 -1.81 -17.12
C PHE A 305 30.84 -3.30 -17.47
N LYS A 306 31.00 -3.65 -18.75
CA LYS A 306 31.01 -5.05 -19.20
C LYS A 306 32.22 -5.82 -18.64
N GLN A 307 33.40 -5.21 -18.58
CA GLN A 307 34.58 -5.84 -17.96
C GLN A 307 34.38 -6.09 -16.46
N PHE A 308 33.74 -5.15 -15.77
CA PHE A 308 33.37 -5.32 -14.38
C PHE A 308 32.43 -6.51 -14.19
N LEU A 309 31.34 -6.58 -14.97
CA LEU A 309 30.40 -7.69 -14.92
C LEU A 309 31.13 -9.02 -15.15
N LYS A 310 31.98 -9.09 -16.18
CA LYS A 310 32.78 -10.27 -16.51
C LYS A 310 33.71 -10.67 -15.37
N TYR A 311 34.38 -9.71 -14.75
CA TYR A 311 35.32 -9.97 -13.67
C TYR A 311 34.62 -10.50 -12.41
N LYS A 312 33.50 -9.88 -12.00
CA LYS A 312 32.80 -10.20 -10.76
C LYS A 312 31.84 -11.40 -10.89
N PHE A 313 31.22 -11.57 -12.05
CA PHE A 313 30.16 -12.55 -12.27
C PHE A 313 30.53 -13.59 -13.34
N ARG A 314 31.78 -14.09 -13.33
CA ARG A 314 32.33 -15.03 -14.32
C ARG A 314 31.48 -16.25 -14.66
N LYS A 315 30.60 -16.67 -13.73
CA LYS A 315 29.73 -17.84 -13.88
C LYS A 315 28.39 -17.53 -14.56
N LEU A 316 28.07 -16.26 -14.79
CA LEU A 316 26.85 -15.82 -15.44
C LEU A 316 27.13 -15.41 -16.88
N ASP A 317 26.09 -15.48 -17.71
CA ASP A 317 26.11 -14.91 -19.07
C ASP A 317 26.15 -13.39 -18.98
N GLN A 318 27.19 -12.77 -19.54
CA GLN A 318 27.46 -11.35 -19.36
C GLN A 318 26.56 -10.46 -20.20
N ASP A 319 26.21 -10.90 -21.41
CA ASP A 319 25.34 -10.13 -22.29
C ASP A 319 23.91 -10.18 -21.76
N THR A 320 23.47 -11.33 -21.28
CA THR A 320 22.20 -11.47 -20.57
C THR A 320 22.17 -10.58 -19.33
N LEU A 321 23.23 -10.61 -18.51
CA LEU A 321 23.31 -9.80 -17.30
C LEU A 321 23.29 -8.29 -17.60
N TYR A 322 23.98 -7.87 -18.66
CA TYR A 322 23.92 -6.49 -19.16
C TYR A 322 22.50 -6.12 -19.56
N HIS A 323 21.85 -6.94 -20.39
CA HIS A 323 20.48 -6.74 -20.85
C HIS A 323 19.44 -6.80 -19.72
N ASP A 324 19.70 -7.49 -18.62
CA ASP A 324 18.78 -7.54 -17.49
C ASP A 324 18.91 -6.33 -16.54
N LEU A 325 20.00 -5.56 -16.62
CA LEU A 325 20.34 -4.48 -15.68
C LEU A 325 20.37 -3.09 -16.32
N VAL A 326 20.69 -3.00 -17.61
CA VAL A 326 20.96 -1.73 -18.30
C VAL A 326 19.80 -1.36 -19.21
N PHE A 327 19.08 -0.31 -18.81
CA PHE A 327 17.98 0.26 -19.55
C PHE A 327 18.51 1.21 -20.62
N SER A 328 18.03 1.06 -21.85
CA SER A 328 18.56 1.80 -22.99
C SER A 328 17.49 2.01 -24.06
N HIS A 329 17.83 2.77 -25.10
CA HIS A 329 16.95 2.96 -26.25
C HIS A 329 16.60 1.66 -27.01
N THR A 330 17.43 0.61 -26.89
CA THR A 330 17.19 -0.73 -27.46
C THR A 330 16.65 -1.73 -26.45
N ASN A 331 16.69 -1.39 -25.15
CA ASN A 331 16.26 -2.26 -24.06
C ASN A 331 15.32 -1.52 -23.10
N ARG A 332 14.07 -1.35 -23.51
CA ARG A 332 13.06 -0.54 -22.82
C ARG A 332 12.07 -1.32 -21.96
N ASN A 333 12.12 -2.65 -21.99
CA ASN A 333 11.16 -3.52 -21.31
C ASN A 333 11.67 -4.01 -19.95
N ILE A 334 12.61 -3.28 -19.35
CA ILE A 334 13.18 -3.60 -18.04
C ILE A 334 13.02 -2.42 -17.10
N PHE A 335 13.10 -2.68 -15.79
CA PHE A 335 13.16 -1.61 -14.81
C PHE A 335 14.42 -0.76 -15.03
N PRO A 336 14.34 0.58 -15.00
CA PRO A 336 15.46 1.48 -15.29
C PRO A 336 16.48 1.53 -14.14
N PHE A 337 17.17 0.41 -13.91
CA PHE A 337 18.11 0.24 -12.81
C PHE A 337 19.40 1.01 -13.08
N PHE A 338 20.08 0.70 -14.19
CA PHE A 338 21.13 1.53 -14.79
C PHE A 338 20.67 2.04 -16.14
N LEU A 339 21.25 3.15 -16.59
CA LEU A 339 20.82 3.82 -17.80
C LEU A 339 21.98 3.97 -18.77
N GLU A 340 21.80 3.52 -20.01
CA GLU A 340 22.76 3.73 -21.10
C GLU A 340 22.34 4.91 -21.97
N ILE A 341 23.21 5.93 -22.08
CA ILE A 341 23.09 7.04 -23.01
C ILE A 341 24.47 7.31 -23.61
N ASP A 342 24.56 7.35 -24.95
CA ASP A 342 25.77 7.72 -25.69
C ASP A 342 27.04 6.95 -25.29
N GLY A 343 26.92 5.64 -25.09
CA GLY A 343 28.06 4.80 -24.72
C GLY A 343 28.47 4.89 -23.26
N LEU A 344 27.73 5.65 -22.44
CA LEU A 344 27.95 5.81 -21.01
C LEU A 344 26.82 5.16 -20.21
N ILE A 345 27.20 4.54 -19.10
CA ILE A 345 26.32 3.92 -18.12
C ILE A 345 26.22 4.82 -16.90
N TYR A 346 25.01 5.28 -16.62
CA TYR A 346 24.65 6.07 -15.46
C TYR A 346 24.14 5.17 -14.34
N ILE A 347 24.69 5.36 -13.15
CA ILE A 347 24.49 4.51 -11.97
C ILE A 347 23.91 5.37 -10.83
N SER A 348 22.65 5.11 -10.46
CA SER A 348 22.00 5.70 -9.28
C SER A 348 22.31 4.87 -8.03
N VAL A 349 23.29 5.28 -7.23
CA VAL A 349 23.82 4.52 -6.10
C VAL A 349 22.83 4.39 -4.94
N PHE A 350 22.30 5.49 -4.41
CA PHE A 350 21.31 5.46 -3.35
C PHE A 350 20.05 4.75 -3.80
N PHE A 351 19.60 5.03 -5.01
CA PHE A 351 18.46 4.32 -5.57
C PHE A 351 18.70 2.80 -5.62
N SER A 352 19.88 2.36 -6.07
CA SER A 352 20.25 0.94 -6.10
C SER A 352 20.24 0.30 -4.71
N HIS A 353 20.68 1.04 -3.68
CA HIS A 353 20.59 0.58 -2.29
C HIS A 353 19.15 0.46 -1.80
N ILE A 354 18.30 1.42 -2.13
CA ILE A 354 16.87 1.37 -1.81
C ILE A 354 16.21 0.18 -2.49
N ILE A 355 16.39 0.02 -3.80
CA ILE A 355 15.78 -1.08 -4.57
C ILE A 355 16.29 -2.44 -4.08
N ARG A 356 17.55 -2.55 -3.66
CA ARG A 356 18.06 -3.75 -2.99
C ARG A 356 17.25 -4.11 -1.75
N LEU A 357 16.97 -3.13 -0.88
CA LEU A 357 16.15 -3.37 0.30
C LEU A 357 14.72 -3.78 -0.12
N PHE A 358 14.13 -3.11 -1.10
CA PHE A 358 12.77 -3.40 -1.54
C PHE A 358 12.62 -4.75 -2.22
N TYR A 359 13.68 -5.23 -2.87
CA TYR A 359 13.70 -6.52 -3.55
C TYR A 359 13.94 -7.69 -2.58
N TYR A 360 14.50 -7.44 -1.40
CA TYR A 360 14.82 -8.47 -0.39
C TYR A 360 13.64 -9.40 -0.05
N PRO A 361 12.42 -8.88 0.19
CA PRO A 361 11.24 -9.70 0.48
C PRO A 361 10.77 -10.57 -0.69
N PHE A 362 11.03 -10.16 -1.93
CA PHE A 362 10.68 -10.90 -3.14
C PHE A 362 11.72 -11.99 -3.42
N TYR A 363 13.01 -11.64 -3.38
CA TYR A 363 14.09 -12.58 -3.63
C TYR A 363 14.15 -13.70 -2.58
N TYR A 364 13.96 -13.36 -1.30
CA TYR A 364 13.99 -14.29 -0.17
C TYR A 364 12.59 -14.61 0.37
N GLU A 365 11.62 -14.81 -0.53
CA GLU A 365 10.21 -15.00 -0.17
C GLU A 365 9.98 -16.10 0.89
N SER A 366 10.77 -17.19 0.84
CA SER A 366 10.65 -18.27 1.83
C SER A 366 11.00 -17.83 3.26
N PHE A 367 12.02 -16.99 3.44
CA PHE A 367 12.38 -16.43 4.74
C PHE A 367 11.34 -15.39 5.18
N PHE A 368 10.89 -14.54 4.25
CA PHE A 368 9.85 -13.55 4.51
C PHE A 368 8.55 -14.22 4.99
N LYS A 369 8.13 -15.30 4.33
CA LYS A 369 6.94 -16.07 4.72
C LYS A 369 7.09 -16.73 6.08
N LYS A 370 8.27 -17.28 6.40
CA LYS A 370 8.54 -17.87 7.73
C LYS A 370 8.44 -16.82 8.83
N GLU A 371 8.97 -15.63 8.63
CA GLU A 371 8.84 -14.54 9.61
C GLU A 371 7.38 -14.09 9.74
N ASN A 372 6.65 -13.97 8.62
CA ASN A 372 5.22 -13.70 8.65
C ASN A 372 4.45 -14.73 9.49
N ASP A 373 4.70 -16.02 9.27
CA ASP A 373 4.05 -17.11 10.02
C ASP A 373 4.42 -17.09 11.51
N LYS A 374 5.66 -16.70 11.85
CA LYS A 374 6.11 -16.53 13.24
C LYS A 374 5.40 -15.37 13.93
N LEU A 375 5.39 -14.20 13.30
CA LEU A 375 4.65 -13.03 13.79
C LEU A 375 3.15 -13.31 13.83
N SER A 376 2.67 -14.18 12.94
CA SER A 376 1.28 -14.63 12.95
C SER A 376 0.93 -15.30 14.29
N ARG A 377 1.74 -16.26 14.69
CA ARG A 377 1.52 -16.98 15.96
C ARG A 377 1.67 -16.07 17.16
N ALA A 378 2.68 -15.20 17.16
CA ALA A 378 2.91 -14.26 18.26
C ALA A 378 1.74 -13.30 18.46
N PHE A 379 1.11 -12.83 17.37
CA PHE A 379 -0.03 -11.93 17.51
C PHE A 379 -1.30 -12.63 17.99
N GLU A 380 -1.52 -13.88 17.58
CA GLU A 380 -2.62 -14.71 18.10
C GLU A 380 -2.43 -15.10 19.58
N GLN A 381 -1.21 -15.45 19.98
CA GLN A 381 -0.91 -16.03 21.29
C GLN A 381 -0.56 -14.99 22.36
N ASP A 382 0.05 -13.86 21.98
CA ASP A 382 0.60 -12.88 22.91
C ASP A 382 -0.04 -11.49 22.71
N VAL A 383 0.02 -10.94 21.50
CA VAL A 383 -0.34 -9.51 21.27
C VAL A 383 -1.82 -9.24 21.53
N VAL A 384 -2.72 -10.01 20.92
CA VAL A 384 -4.18 -9.82 21.11
C VAL A 384 -4.60 -10.10 22.56
N PRO A 385 -4.20 -11.21 23.20
CA PRO A 385 -4.52 -11.46 24.61
C PRO A 385 -4.04 -10.35 25.55
N ASN A 386 -2.80 -9.85 25.37
CA ASN A 386 -2.28 -8.76 26.18
C ASN A 386 -3.07 -7.47 25.96
N SER A 387 -3.40 -7.12 24.71
CA SER A 387 -4.18 -5.92 24.42
C SER A 387 -5.60 -5.96 25.01
N LEU A 388 -6.24 -7.14 25.01
CA LEU A 388 -7.52 -7.35 25.69
C LEU A 388 -7.37 -7.17 27.21
N ALA A 389 -6.33 -7.74 27.81
CA ALA A 389 -6.05 -7.58 29.23
C ALA A 389 -5.79 -6.12 29.62
N ASP A 390 -5.00 -5.40 28.84
CA ASP A 390 -4.74 -3.96 29.01
C ASP A 390 -6.01 -3.12 28.88
N SER A 391 -7.01 -3.60 28.14
CA SER A 391 -8.33 -2.98 28.01
C SER A 391 -9.31 -3.39 29.13
N GLY A 392 -8.83 -4.11 30.14
CA GLY A 392 -9.57 -4.50 31.34
C GLY A 392 -10.37 -5.80 31.21
N PHE A 393 -10.14 -6.60 30.16
CA PHE A 393 -10.76 -7.91 30.03
C PHE A 393 -10.00 -8.96 30.85
N LYS A 394 -10.73 -9.92 31.43
CA LYS A 394 -10.15 -11.20 31.84
C LYS A 394 -10.03 -12.08 30.61
N VAL A 395 -8.87 -12.71 30.39
CA VAL A 395 -8.57 -13.45 29.15
C VAL A 395 -8.11 -14.87 29.47
N LYS A 396 -8.59 -15.84 28.68
CA LYS A 396 -8.12 -17.23 28.71
C LYS A 396 -7.88 -17.70 27.28
N THR A 397 -6.66 -18.14 26.99
CA THR A 397 -6.19 -18.47 25.65
C THR A 397 -6.14 -19.98 25.38
N ASP A 398 -6.07 -20.34 24.09
CA ASP A 398 -5.77 -21.67 23.55
C ASP A 398 -6.61 -22.82 24.14
N LEU A 399 -7.94 -22.68 24.06
CA LEU A 399 -8.86 -23.73 24.50
C LEU A 399 -8.95 -24.82 23.42
N LYS A 400 -8.09 -25.82 23.53
CA LYS A 400 -8.06 -26.99 22.64
C LYS A 400 -8.87 -28.17 23.18
N LYS A 401 -9.60 -28.85 22.29
CA LYS A 401 -10.13 -30.21 22.49
C LYS A 401 -9.46 -31.16 21.48
N LYS A 402 -9.56 -32.49 21.68
CA LYS A 402 -9.11 -33.48 20.67
C LYS A 402 -9.76 -33.17 19.30
N ASN A 403 -9.00 -33.33 18.21
CA ASN A 403 -9.29 -32.90 16.82
C ASN A 403 -9.21 -31.37 16.59
N SER A 404 -9.39 -30.91 15.35
CA SER A 404 -9.17 -29.53 14.86
C SER A 404 -10.07 -28.43 15.49
N PHE A 405 -10.61 -28.65 16.68
CA PHE A 405 -11.43 -27.73 17.45
C PHE A 405 -10.55 -26.95 18.42
N GLN A 406 -10.30 -25.69 18.09
CA GLN A 406 -9.51 -24.75 18.87
C GLN A 406 -10.28 -23.43 18.94
N ILE A 407 -10.35 -22.83 20.12
CA ILE A 407 -10.78 -21.44 20.32
C ILE A 407 -9.52 -20.65 20.68
N ASP A 408 -9.23 -19.60 19.93
CA ASP A 408 -8.00 -18.82 20.10
C ASP A 408 -7.97 -18.16 21.48
N ALA A 409 -9.07 -17.52 21.86
CA ALA A 409 -9.28 -17.01 23.21
C ALA A 409 -10.77 -16.93 23.59
N ILE A 410 -11.03 -16.90 24.89
CA ILE A 410 -12.25 -16.31 25.45
C ILE A 410 -11.85 -15.11 26.30
N SER A 411 -12.62 -14.03 26.24
CA SER A 411 -12.42 -12.88 27.12
C SER A 411 -13.75 -12.42 27.69
N TRP A 412 -13.75 -11.84 28.89
CA TRP A 412 -14.96 -11.30 29.48
C TRP A 412 -14.67 -10.05 30.31
N LYS A 413 -15.63 -9.14 30.30
CA LYS A 413 -15.64 -7.89 31.05
C LYS A 413 -17.10 -7.55 31.36
N HIS A 414 -17.38 -7.25 32.62
CA HIS A 414 -18.75 -7.09 33.13
C HIS A 414 -19.61 -8.36 32.88
N ASN A 415 -20.74 -8.22 32.19
CA ASN A 415 -21.73 -9.24 31.93
C ASN A 415 -21.57 -9.93 30.56
N ILE A 416 -20.60 -9.52 29.74
CA ILE A 416 -20.41 -10.04 28.38
C ILE A 416 -19.15 -10.90 28.30
N LEU A 417 -19.29 -12.09 27.70
CA LEU A 417 -18.18 -12.96 27.33
C LEU A 417 -18.05 -13.06 25.80
N TYR A 418 -16.86 -12.81 25.28
CA TYR A 418 -16.51 -12.96 23.88
C TYR A 418 -15.80 -14.29 23.62
N VAL A 419 -16.26 -15.02 22.61
CA VAL A 419 -15.56 -16.16 22.00
C VAL A 419 -14.79 -15.65 20.80
N ILE A 420 -13.46 -15.68 20.89
CA ILE A 420 -12.58 -14.91 20.01
C ILE A 420 -11.88 -15.82 19.02
N GLU A 421 -11.92 -15.40 17.76
CA GLU A 421 -11.05 -15.86 16.68
C GLU A 421 -10.12 -14.73 16.25
N VAL A 422 -8.83 -15.02 16.17
CA VAL A 422 -7.85 -14.05 15.70
C VAL A 422 -7.44 -14.41 14.27
N LYS A 423 -7.33 -13.41 13.39
CA LYS A 423 -6.93 -13.61 12.00
C LYS A 423 -5.92 -12.56 11.56
N ILE A 424 -4.72 -13.00 11.26
CA ILE A 424 -3.66 -12.14 10.73
C ILE A 424 -3.77 -12.08 9.23
N TRP A 425 -4.63 -11.16 8.81
CA TRP A 425 -4.64 -10.69 7.45
C TRP A 425 -3.89 -9.39 7.40
N ASP A 426 -2.60 -9.52 7.12
CA ASP A 426 -1.75 -8.41 6.76
C ASP A 426 -2.16 -7.86 5.38
N ILE A 427 -1.75 -6.63 5.09
CA ILE A 427 -1.87 -6.06 3.76
C ILE A 427 -0.98 -6.86 2.79
N LYS A 428 -1.43 -7.04 1.55
CA LYS A 428 -0.76 -7.89 0.54
C LYS A 428 -0.59 -7.13 -0.76
N PRO A 429 0.27 -7.59 -1.69
CA PRO A 429 0.26 -7.08 -3.05
C PRO A 429 -1.15 -7.03 -3.62
N TYR A 430 -1.43 -5.99 -4.41
CA TYR A 430 -2.71 -5.70 -5.03
C TYR A 430 -3.83 -5.43 -4.02
N PHE A 431 -3.50 -4.90 -2.84
CA PHE A 431 -4.48 -4.63 -1.79
C PHE A 431 -5.61 -3.71 -2.28
N GLU A 432 -5.33 -2.76 -3.17
CA GLU A 432 -6.32 -1.83 -3.71
C GLU A 432 -7.25 -2.45 -4.77
N HIS A 433 -7.26 -3.77 -4.92
CA HIS A 433 -8.18 -4.48 -5.80
C HIS A 433 -9.39 -5.01 -5.06
N LYS A 434 -10.60 -4.72 -5.57
CA LYS A 434 -11.86 -5.10 -4.93
C LYS A 434 -11.94 -6.59 -4.67
N ARG A 435 -11.48 -7.40 -5.64
CA ARG A 435 -11.43 -8.87 -5.53
C ARG A 435 -10.70 -9.36 -4.28
N ILE A 436 -9.65 -8.65 -3.84
CA ILE A 436 -8.88 -9.04 -2.64
C ILE A 436 -9.72 -8.83 -1.39
N HIS A 437 -10.47 -7.72 -1.33
CA HIS A 437 -11.42 -7.45 -0.25
C HIS A 437 -12.61 -8.42 -0.26
N ASP A 438 -13.12 -8.79 -1.44
CA ASP A 438 -14.18 -9.80 -1.56
C ASP A 438 -13.71 -11.18 -1.07
N TYR A 439 -12.47 -11.56 -1.37
CA TYR A 439 -11.89 -12.79 -0.82
C TYR A 439 -11.75 -12.74 0.69
N ARG A 440 -11.31 -11.60 1.25
CA ARG A 440 -11.24 -11.40 2.70
C ARG A 440 -12.61 -11.46 3.35
N LYS A 441 -13.63 -10.83 2.75
CA LYS A 441 -15.02 -10.89 3.19
C LYS A 441 -15.53 -12.32 3.21
N ARG A 442 -15.36 -13.06 2.11
CA ARG A 442 -15.72 -14.49 2.02
C ARG A 442 -15.02 -15.32 3.10
N ASP A 443 -13.74 -15.05 3.36
CA ASP A 443 -12.97 -15.80 4.35
C ASP A 443 -13.43 -15.47 5.78
N LEU A 444 -13.88 -14.25 6.08
CA LEU A 444 -14.54 -13.88 7.36
C LEU A 444 -15.85 -14.63 7.55
N GLU A 445 -16.71 -14.59 6.53
CA GLU A 445 -17.98 -15.32 6.51
C GLU A 445 -17.71 -16.82 6.70
N GLY A 446 -16.64 -17.34 6.08
CA GLY A 446 -16.15 -18.69 6.26
C GLY A 446 -15.77 -19.04 7.71
N VAL A 447 -15.12 -18.15 8.45
CA VAL A 447 -14.81 -18.38 9.89
C VAL A 447 -16.11 -18.56 10.69
N VAL A 448 -17.13 -17.74 10.39
CA VAL A 448 -18.43 -17.79 11.07
C VAL A 448 -19.24 -19.03 10.68
N ASP A 449 -19.21 -19.42 9.42
CA ASP A 449 -20.00 -20.52 8.87
C ASP A 449 -19.28 -21.88 8.91
N GLY A 450 -18.01 -21.92 9.30
CA GLY A 450 -17.22 -23.16 9.38
C GLY A 450 -16.66 -23.62 8.04
N LYS A 451 -16.26 -22.70 7.17
CA LYS A 451 -15.66 -22.97 5.86
C LYS A 451 -14.27 -22.37 5.76
N LYS A 452 -13.30 -23.19 5.34
CA LYS A 452 -11.96 -22.76 4.97
C LYS A 452 -11.79 -22.83 3.45
N TYR A 453 -11.55 -21.67 2.84
CA TYR A 453 -11.33 -21.56 1.41
C TYR A 453 -9.85 -21.68 1.07
N THR A 454 -9.53 -22.44 0.02
CA THR A 454 -8.18 -22.55 -0.53
C THR A 454 -8.22 -22.60 -2.05
N PHE A 455 -7.33 -21.88 -2.71
CA PHE A 455 -7.14 -22.02 -4.15
C PHE A 455 -6.10 -23.11 -4.42
N LYS A 456 -6.45 -24.12 -5.21
CA LYS A 456 -5.52 -25.14 -5.70
C LYS A 456 -5.60 -25.20 -7.22
N LYS A 457 -4.49 -24.87 -7.89
CA LYS A 457 -4.40 -24.82 -9.37
C LYS A 457 -5.48 -23.93 -10.00
N GLY A 458 -5.70 -22.74 -9.44
CA GLY A 458 -6.72 -21.78 -9.91
C GLY A 458 -8.17 -22.10 -9.50
N ILE A 459 -8.43 -23.28 -8.94
CA ILE A 459 -9.78 -23.69 -8.53
C ILE A 459 -9.99 -23.42 -7.04
N LEU A 460 -11.08 -22.74 -6.71
CA LEU A 460 -11.51 -22.51 -5.33
C LEU A 460 -12.08 -23.80 -4.74
N LYS A 461 -11.52 -24.24 -3.61
CA LYS A 461 -12.02 -25.36 -2.81
C LYS A 461 -12.42 -24.87 -1.43
N ALA A 462 -13.61 -25.25 -0.99
CA ALA A 462 -14.06 -25.08 0.39
C ALA A 462 -13.88 -26.38 1.17
N LYS A 463 -13.43 -26.29 2.41
CA LYS A 463 -13.34 -27.40 3.36
C LYS A 463 -14.08 -27.04 4.63
N ASP A 464 -14.88 -27.95 5.15
CA ASP A 464 -15.56 -27.76 6.43
C ASP A 464 -14.57 -27.79 7.60
N ILE A 465 -14.75 -26.85 8.52
CA ILE A 465 -14.01 -26.67 9.77
C ILE A 465 -15.01 -26.31 10.88
N PRO A 466 -14.65 -26.46 12.17
CA PRO A 466 -15.51 -25.99 13.26
C PRO A 466 -15.81 -24.49 13.11
N SER A 467 -17.09 -24.15 13.05
CA SER A 467 -17.58 -22.78 12.90
C SER A 467 -17.47 -22.00 14.20
N LEU A 468 -17.40 -20.66 14.13
CA LEU A 468 -17.46 -19.82 15.33
C LEU A 468 -18.79 -20.00 16.07
N LYS A 469 -19.91 -20.24 15.36
CA LYS A 469 -21.20 -20.56 15.99
C LYS A 469 -21.13 -21.84 16.83
N THR A 470 -20.49 -22.89 16.32
CA THR A 470 -20.26 -24.12 17.08
C THR A 470 -19.35 -23.89 18.28
N LYS A 471 -18.36 -22.99 18.17
CA LYS A 471 -17.49 -22.61 19.28
C LYS A 471 -18.25 -21.84 20.37
N ILE A 472 -19.15 -20.93 19.98
CA ILE A 472 -20.04 -20.21 20.92
C ILE A 472 -20.91 -21.20 21.69
N GLN A 473 -21.61 -22.10 21.01
CA GLN A 473 -22.43 -23.14 21.64
C GLN A 473 -21.62 -24.04 22.60
N PHE A 474 -20.38 -24.35 22.24
CA PHE A 474 -19.50 -25.10 23.13
C PHE A 474 -19.20 -24.32 24.42
N VAL A 475 -18.92 -23.03 24.32
CA VAL A 475 -18.66 -22.17 25.48
C VAL A 475 -19.90 -22.00 26.34
N GLU A 476 -21.07 -21.77 25.74
CA GLU A 476 -22.37 -21.71 26.44
C GLU A 476 -22.59 -22.97 27.30
N ASN A 477 -22.44 -24.15 26.70
CA ASN A 477 -22.63 -25.43 27.38
C ASN A 477 -21.57 -25.74 28.46
N ASN A 478 -20.45 -25.01 28.48
CA ASN A 478 -19.33 -25.27 29.40
C ASN A 478 -18.93 -24.04 30.21
N ILE A 479 -19.77 -23.01 30.27
CA ILE A 479 -19.41 -21.70 30.84
C ILE A 479 -18.91 -21.81 32.28
N GLN A 480 -19.53 -22.68 33.09
CA GLN A 480 -19.17 -22.92 34.49
C GLN A 480 -17.73 -23.43 34.67
N LYS A 481 -17.21 -24.17 33.69
CA LYS A 481 -15.84 -24.72 33.71
C LYS A 481 -14.83 -23.73 33.12
N LEU A 482 -15.28 -22.84 32.25
CA LEU A 482 -14.42 -21.97 31.45
C LEU A 482 -14.24 -20.59 32.09
N CYS A 483 -15.28 -20.06 32.74
CA CYS A 483 -15.34 -18.74 33.34
C CYS A 483 -15.70 -18.85 34.83
N PRO A 484 -14.79 -18.49 35.76
CA PRO A 484 -15.09 -18.48 37.20
C PRO A 484 -16.26 -17.55 37.56
N ASP A 485 -16.43 -16.45 36.81
CA ASP A 485 -17.45 -15.43 37.02
C ASP A 485 -18.75 -15.72 36.25
N TYR A 486 -18.98 -16.96 35.79
CA TYR A 486 -20.08 -17.29 34.87
C TYR A 486 -21.47 -16.82 35.32
N LYS A 487 -21.70 -16.69 36.63
CA LYS A 487 -22.98 -16.23 37.18
C LYS A 487 -23.29 -14.76 36.86
N ALA A 488 -22.28 -13.95 36.60
CA ALA A 488 -22.42 -12.55 36.22
C ALA A 488 -22.57 -12.37 34.70
N ILE A 489 -22.34 -13.42 33.91
CA ILE A 489 -22.42 -13.37 32.45
C ILE A 489 -23.87 -13.59 32.01
N ASP A 490 -24.44 -12.60 31.31
CA ASP A 490 -25.77 -12.69 30.72
C ASP A 490 -25.74 -12.88 29.20
N ARG A 491 -24.60 -12.60 28.56
CA ARG A 491 -24.46 -12.63 27.11
C ARG A 491 -23.13 -13.24 26.67
N ILE A 492 -23.20 -14.15 25.71
CA ILE A 492 -22.04 -14.70 25.00
C ILE A 492 -22.10 -14.24 23.54
N GLU A 493 -21.00 -13.67 23.04
CA GLU A 493 -20.90 -13.16 21.68
C GLU A 493 -19.70 -13.75 20.94
N GLY A 494 -19.82 -13.91 19.62
CA GLY A 494 -18.67 -14.17 18.76
C GLY A 494 -17.94 -12.88 18.42
N LEU A 495 -16.61 -12.92 18.45
CA LEU A 495 -15.75 -11.82 18.04
C LEU A 495 -14.63 -12.33 17.15
N ILE A 496 -14.42 -11.68 16.00
CA ILE A 496 -13.25 -11.90 15.15
C ILE A 496 -12.36 -10.66 15.23
N ILE A 497 -11.10 -10.83 15.59
CA ILE A 497 -10.10 -9.76 15.65
C ILE A 497 -9.12 -9.93 14.50
N THR A 498 -9.03 -8.91 13.63
CA THR A 498 -8.11 -8.89 12.49
C THR A 498 -6.95 -7.91 12.71
N LYS A 499 -5.78 -8.20 12.14
CA LYS A 499 -4.63 -7.27 12.23
C LYS A 499 -4.88 -5.96 11.47
N SER A 500 -5.36 -6.04 10.24
CA SER A 500 -5.80 -4.90 9.43
C SER A 500 -7.31 -4.73 9.49
N TYR A 501 -7.83 -3.56 9.11
CA TYR A 501 -9.27 -3.30 9.13
C TYR A 501 -10.05 -4.30 8.26
N PRO A 502 -11.13 -4.88 8.79
CA PRO A 502 -11.92 -5.86 8.05
C PRO A 502 -12.82 -5.17 7.00
N PRO A 503 -13.12 -5.82 5.87
CA PRO A 503 -14.06 -5.28 4.87
C PRO A 503 -15.53 -5.35 5.31
N ILE A 504 -15.83 -6.01 6.43
CA ILE A 504 -17.16 -6.11 7.05
C ILE A 504 -17.00 -6.11 8.58
N ASN A 505 -17.92 -5.47 9.29
CA ASN A 505 -17.81 -5.31 10.75
C ASN A 505 -18.74 -6.26 11.54
N THR A 506 -19.72 -6.86 10.87
CA THR A 506 -20.60 -7.87 11.46
C THR A 506 -21.04 -8.89 10.43
N TYR A 507 -21.28 -10.13 10.86
CA TYR A 507 -21.92 -11.16 10.04
C TYR A 507 -22.59 -12.20 10.93
N ASN A 508 -23.88 -12.48 10.70
CA ASN A 508 -24.65 -13.45 11.48
C ASN A 508 -24.55 -13.28 13.01
N GLY A 509 -24.57 -12.03 13.49
CA GLY A 509 -24.48 -11.69 14.92
C GLY A 509 -23.06 -11.75 15.52
N VAL A 510 -22.05 -12.13 14.74
CA VAL A 510 -20.63 -12.06 15.14
C VAL A 510 -20.08 -10.67 14.85
N LYS A 511 -19.39 -10.06 15.82
CA LYS A 511 -18.64 -8.81 15.64
C LYS A 511 -17.29 -9.08 15.00
N ILE A 512 -16.85 -8.22 14.10
CA ILE A 512 -15.57 -8.32 13.40
C ILE A 512 -14.90 -6.96 13.52
N ILE A 513 -13.71 -6.92 14.12
CA ILE A 513 -13.01 -5.67 14.40
C ILE A 513 -11.53 -5.77 14.02
N SER A 514 -10.92 -4.62 13.78
CA SER A 514 -9.47 -4.43 13.75
C SER A 514 -8.88 -4.49 15.16
N TYR A 515 -7.62 -4.90 15.27
CA TYR A 515 -6.87 -4.91 16.53
C TYR A 515 -6.85 -3.56 17.24
N CYS A 516 -6.78 -2.45 16.49
CA CYS A 516 -6.77 -1.12 17.07
C CYS A 516 -8.10 -0.74 17.73
N GLU A 517 -9.18 -1.47 17.45
CA GLU A 517 -10.53 -1.18 17.98
C GLU A 517 -10.81 -1.96 19.28
N ILE A 518 -9.89 -2.80 19.76
CA ILE A 518 -10.06 -3.56 21.01
C ILE A 518 -10.39 -2.65 22.20
N LYS A 519 -9.79 -1.46 22.26
CA LYS A 519 -10.02 -0.49 23.34
C LYS A 519 -11.45 0.06 23.38
N ASN A 520 -12.20 -0.08 22.29
CA ASN A 520 -13.57 0.41 22.14
C ASN A 520 -14.63 -0.67 22.43
N LEU A 521 -14.20 -1.89 22.81
CA LEU A 521 -15.05 -2.99 23.28
C LEU A 521 -15.38 -2.88 24.76
#